data_AF-A0A6L9IIZ3-F1
#
_entry.id   AF-A0A6L9IIZ3-F1
#
_cell.length_a   1.000
_cell.length_b   1.000
_cell.length_c   1.000
_cell.angle_alpha   90.00
_cell.angle_beta   90.00
_cell.angle_gamma   90.00
#
_symmetry.space_group_name_H-M   'P 1'
#
loop_
_entity.id
_entity.type
_entity.pdbx_description
1 polymer ?
#
loop_
_entity_poly.entity_id
_entity_poly.type
_entity_poly.pdbx_seq_one_letter_code
_entity_poly.pdbx_strand_id
1 'polypeptide(L)'
;MTENSSVTLQALLQFALPWGTTLVTDSPEKRITWAVMVRAQPPAFPDVSGGELALVSMDLLRTYDTRITLAEVVRGLSEVGVQAVATSAEISQTAITVAREAGVEL
;
A
#
# COMPACT_ATOMS: atom_id res chain seq x y z
N MET A 1 6.38 -18.39 19.74
CA MET A 1 6.32 -16.95 20.07
C MET A 1 6.72 -16.25 18.79
N THR A 2 5.75 -15.84 17.97
CA THR A 2 6.06 -15.11 16.74
C THR A 2 6.40 -13.69 17.16
N GLU A 3 7.67 -13.31 17.10
CA GLU A 3 8.08 -11.92 17.33
C GLU A 3 7.34 -11.06 16.31
N ASN A 4 6.37 -10.27 16.80
CA ASN A 4 5.58 -9.36 15.96
C ASN A 4 6.45 -8.15 15.61
N SER A 5 7.44 -8.38 14.75
CA SER A 5 8.37 -7.36 14.27
C SER A 5 7.57 -6.35 13.47
N SER A 6 7.37 -5.18 14.05
CA SER A 6 6.69 -4.06 13.40
C SER A 6 7.63 -2.87 13.31
N VAL A 7 7.59 -2.18 12.19
CA VAL A 7 8.46 -1.04 11.86
C VAL A 7 7.59 0.13 11.44
N THR A 8 8.03 1.36 11.70
CA THR A 8 7.27 2.55 11.29
C THR A 8 7.44 2.80 9.79
N LEU A 9 6.46 3.45 9.16
CA LEU A 9 6.58 3.89 7.77
C LEU A 9 7.79 4.80 7.55
N GLN A 10 8.09 5.66 8.52
CA GLN A 10 9.29 6.49 8.47
C GLN A 10 10.58 5.66 8.44
N ALA A 11 10.69 4.60 9.24
CA ALA A 11 11.86 3.74 9.22
C ALA A 11 11.96 2.93 7.91
N LEU A 12 10.83 2.49 7.34
CA LEU A 12 10.81 1.85 6.02
C LEU A 12 11.32 2.81 4.94
N LEU A 13 10.85 4.06 4.95
CA LEU A 13 11.30 5.10 4.02
C LEU A 13 12.81 5.34 4.12
N GLN A 14 13.36 5.34 5.34
CA GLN A 14 14.77 5.65 5.58
C GLN A 14 15.72 4.48 5.27
N PHE A 15 15.30 3.25 5.54
CA PHE A 15 16.22 2.10 5.56
C PHE A 15 15.90 1.01 4.54
N ALA A 16 14.69 0.95 3.99
CA ALA A 16 14.26 -0.18 3.14
C ALA A 16 13.78 0.25 1.75
N LEU A 17 13.14 1.41 1.62
CA LEU A 17 12.57 1.86 0.35
C LEU A 17 13.65 2.52 -0.54
N PRO A 18 13.49 2.44 -1.88
CA PRO A 18 14.40 3.07 -2.80
C PRO A 18 14.49 4.59 -2.60
N TRP A 19 15.62 5.16 -3.01
CA TRP A 19 15.75 6.62 -3.06
C TRP A 19 14.74 7.22 -4.04
N GLY A 20 14.13 8.33 -3.62
CA GLY A 20 13.07 9.00 -4.40
C GLY A 20 11.66 8.56 -4.03
N THR A 21 11.47 7.56 -3.16
CA THR A 21 10.15 7.28 -2.59
C THR A 21 9.69 8.48 -1.75
N THR A 22 8.45 8.91 -1.93
CA THR A 22 7.83 10.00 -1.17
C THR A 22 6.70 9.41 -0.36
N LEU A 23 6.68 9.70 0.94
CA LEU A 23 5.63 9.25 1.83
C LEU A 23 4.53 10.33 1.90
N VAL A 24 3.32 9.98 1.50
CA VAL A 24 2.12 10.80 1.54
C VAL A 24 1.23 10.25 2.66
N THR A 25 1.50 10.72 3.87
CA THR A 25 0.86 10.26 5.10
C THR A 25 0.60 11.42 6.03
N ASP A 26 -0.48 11.33 6.80
CA ASP A 26 -0.70 12.17 7.98
C ASP A 26 -0.10 11.53 9.25
N SER A 27 0.46 10.32 9.17
CA SER A 27 0.92 9.49 10.30
C SER A 27 2.16 8.64 9.98
N PRO A 28 3.36 9.24 9.91
CA PRO A 28 4.61 8.53 9.60
C PRO A 28 5.03 7.49 10.65
N GLU A 29 4.49 7.58 11.87
CA GLU A 29 4.72 6.64 12.97
C GLU A 29 3.87 5.37 12.88
N LYS A 30 2.96 5.28 11.89
CA LYS A 30 2.12 4.10 11.69
C LYS A 30 2.99 2.86 11.50
N ARG A 31 2.62 1.81 12.23
CA ARG A 31 3.39 0.56 12.27
C ARG A 31 2.92 -0.41 11.19
N ILE A 32 3.89 -0.95 10.47
CA ILE A 32 3.72 -1.98 9.46
C ILE A 32 4.37 -3.27 9.96
N THR A 33 3.67 -4.38 9.82
CA THR A 33 4.10 -5.72 10.27
C THR A 33 4.79 -6.51 9.16
N TRP A 34 4.34 -6.36 7.92
CA TRP A 34 4.89 -7.04 6.75
C TRP A 34 4.57 -6.30 5.45
N ALA A 35 5.26 -6.64 4.36
CA ALA A 35 4.99 -6.11 3.02
C ALA A 35 4.49 -7.21 2.06
N VAL A 36 3.39 -6.94 1.35
CA VAL A 36 2.78 -7.87 0.39
C VAL A 36 2.78 -7.26 -1.01
N MET A 37 2.99 -8.06 -2.04
CA MET A 37 2.94 -7.60 -3.44
C MET A 37 1.59 -7.98 -4.05
N VAL A 38 0.86 -7.00 -4.58
CA VAL A 38 -0.43 -7.24 -5.24
C VAL A 38 -0.20 -7.92 -6.58
N ARG A 39 -0.95 -9.00 -6.83
CA ARG A 39 -0.88 -9.78 -8.06
C ARG A 39 -2.06 -9.43 -8.98
N ALA A 40 -1.81 -9.36 -10.29
CA ALA A 40 -2.89 -9.20 -11.27
C ALA A 40 -3.73 -10.47 -11.47
N GLN A 41 -3.28 -11.62 -10.96
CA GLN A 41 -3.96 -12.92 -11.11
C GLN A 41 -4.54 -13.39 -9.77
N PRO A 42 -5.75 -13.99 -9.76
CA PRO A 42 -6.33 -14.53 -8.54
C PRO A 42 -5.50 -15.66 -7.88
N PRO A 43 -5.45 -15.73 -6.54
CA PRO A 43 -5.92 -14.70 -5.61
C PRO A 43 -4.98 -13.48 -5.66
N ALA A 44 -5.56 -12.31 -5.91
CA ALA A 44 -4.80 -11.05 -6.05
C ALA A 44 -4.08 -10.65 -4.76
N PHE A 45 -4.55 -11.18 -3.62
CA PHE A 45 -4.06 -10.92 -2.28
C PHE A 45 -3.80 -12.23 -1.54
N PRO A 46 -2.61 -12.43 -0.95
CA PRO A 46 -2.41 -13.46 0.07
C PRO A 46 -3.21 -13.10 1.35
N ASP A 47 -3.42 -14.06 2.26
CA ASP A 47 -4.17 -13.83 3.52
C ASP A 47 -3.57 -12.64 4.30
N VAL A 48 -4.28 -11.51 4.28
CA VAL A 48 -3.89 -10.27 4.97
C VAL A 48 -4.19 -10.44 6.45
N SER A 49 -3.15 -10.41 7.28
CA SER A 49 -3.28 -10.55 8.75
C SER A 49 -3.45 -9.20 9.46
N GLY A 50 -3.51 -8.11 8.69
CA GLY A 50 -3.69 -6.74 9.16
C GLY A 50 -2.37 -6.03 9.50
N GLY A 51 -2.29 -4.74 9.14
CA GLY A 51 -1.07 -3.93 9.37
C GLY A 51 -0.03 -4.03 8.26
N GLU A 52 -0.44 -4.43 7.07
CA GLU A 52 0.47 -4.66 5.95
C GLU A 52 0.69 -3.41 5.10
N LEU A 53 1.86 -3.38 4.46
CA LEU A 53 2.19 -2.48 3.35
C LEU A 53 1.99 -3.23 2.04
N ALA A 54 1.05 -2.78 1.22
CA ALA A 54 0.85 -3.34 -0.12
C ALA A 54 1.75 -2.64 -1.14
N LEU A 55 2.57 -3.40 -1.85
CA LEU A 55 3.35 -2.96 -2.99
C LEU A 55 2.52 -3.15 -4.26
N VAL A 56 2.15 -2.04 -4.90
CA VAL A 56 1.23 -2.02 -6.04
C VAL A 56 1.94 -1.51 -7.28
N SER A 57 2.00 -2.34 -8.32
CA SER A 57 2.38 -1.92 -9.67
C SER A 57 1.11 -1.63 -10.47
N MET A 58 0.84 -0.35 -10.75
CA MET A 58 -0.30 0.04 -11.58
C MET A 58 -0.12 -0.40 -13.04
N ASP A 59 1.10 -0.48 -13.56
CA ASP A 59 1.38 -1.00 -14.91
C ASP A 59 0.95 -2.47 -15.05
N LEU A 60 1.24 -3.27 -14.02
CA LEU A 60 0.82 -4.68 -13.97
C LEU A 60 -0.71 -4.80 -13.92
N LEU A 61 -1.37 -4.02 -13.08
CA LEU A 61 -2.84 -4.04 -12.96
C LEU A 61 -3.52 -3.59 -14.26
N ARG A 62 -2.99 -2.53 -14.90
CA ARG A 62 -3.52 -2.00 -16.16
C ARG A 62 -3.29 -2.93 -17.35
N THR A 63 -2.32 -3.84 -17.28
CA THR A 63 -2.15 -4.91 -18.28
C THR A 63 -3.38 -5.84 -18.31
N TYR A 64 -4.07 -5.99 -17.18
CA TYR A 64 -5.29 -6.80 -17.09
C TYR A 64 -6.57 -5.99 -17.37
N ASP A 65 -6.75 -4.85 -16.67
CA ASP A 65 -7.83 -3.90 -16.96
C ASP A 65 -7.31 -2.46 -16.89
N THR A 66 -7.21 -1.83 -18.06
CA THR A 66 -6.71 -0.45 -18.23
C THR A 66 -7.52 0.61 -17.49
N ARG A 67 -8.75 0.31 -17.08
CA ARG A 67 -9.64 1.25 -16.37
C ARG A 67 -9.38 1.31 -14.88
N ILE A 68 -8.60 0.38 -14.33
CA ILE A 68 -8.30 0.33 -12.89
C ILE A 68 -7.57 1.60 -12.46
N THR A 69 -8.19 2.31 -11.52
CA THR A 69 -7.63 3.50 -10.88
C THR A 69 -6.94 3.14 -9.56
N LEU A 70 -5.95 3.93 -9.16
CA LEU A 70 -5.27 3.75 -7.87
C LEU A 70 -6.26 3.90 -6.70
N ALA A 71 -7.25 4.80 -6.83
CA ALA A 71 -8.28 5.01 -5.83
C ALA A 71 -9.12 3.74 -5.58
N GLU A 72 -9.52 3.03 -6.63
CA GLU A 72 -10.25 1.76 -6.51
C GLU A 72 -9.39 0.68 -5.83
N VAL A 73 -8.09 0.63 -6.19
CA VAL A 73 -7.15 -0.32 -5.59
C VAL A 73 -6.98 -0.05 -4.10
N VAL A 74 -6.75 1.21 -3.71
CA VAL A 74 -6.63 1.61 -2.31
C VAL A 74 -7.88 1.24 -1.51
N ARG A 75 -9.07 1.47 -2.08
CA ARG A 75 -10.33 1.11 -1.44
C ARG A 75 -10.44 -0.40 -1.20
N GLY A 76 -10.16 -1.22 -2.22
CA GLY A 76 -10.17 -2.68 -2.07
C GLY A 76 -9.13 -3.17 -1.06
N LEU A 77 -7.96 -2.54 -1.02
CA LEU A 77 -6.90 -2.87 -0.05
C LEU A 77 -7.29 -2.49 1.39
N SER A 78 -8.01 -1.39 1.58
CA SER A 78 -8.50 -0.99 2.90
C SER A 78 -9.47 -2.03 3.49
N GLU A 79 -10.31 -2.64 2.66
CA GLU A 79 -11.30 -3.65 3.07
C GLU A 79 -10.66 -4.95 3.56
N VAL A 80 -9.46 -5.28 3.05
CA VAL A 80 -8.71 -6.46 3.48
C VAL A 80 -7.78 -6.18 4.67
N GLY A 81 -7.69 -4.93 5.15
CA GLY A 81 -6.92 -4.57 6.36
C GLY A 81 -5.48 -4.10 6.09
N VAL A 82 -5.16 -3.72 4.85
CA VAL A 82 -3.90 -3.06 4.51
C VAL A 82 -3.88 -1.65 5.09
N GLN A 83 -2.75 -1.26 5.66
CA GLN A 83 -2.61 0.03 6.35
C GLN A 83 -1.79 1.05 5.56
N ALA A 84 -1.02 0.61 4.57
CA ALA A 84 -0.28 1.48 3.66
C ALA A 84 -0.13 0.85 2.27
N VAL A 85 0.00 1.68 1.24
CA VAL A 85 0.16 1.26 -0.14
C VAL A 85 1.33 2.01 -0.77
N ALA A 86 2.38 1.31 -1.18
CA ALA A 86 3.47 1.91 -1.95
C ALA A 86 3.31 1.58 -3.44
N THR A 87 3.44 2.59 -4.29
CA THR A 87 3.39 2.43 -5.74
C THR A 87 4.45 3.27 -6.45
N SER A 88 4.87 2.83 -7.63
CA SER A 88 5.75 3.59 -8.52
C SER A 88 4.98 4.54 -9.45
N ALA A 89 3.65 4.47 -9.45
CA ALA A 89 2.81 5.30 -10.29
C ALA A 89 2.61 6.70 -9.71
N GLU A 90 2.28 7.66 -10.58
CA GLU A 90 1.88 9.00 -10.14
C GLU A 90 0.58 8.91 -9.30
N ILE A 91 0.62 9.55 -8.13
CA ILE A 91 -0.49 9.54 -7.18
C ILE A 91 -1.38 10.75 -7.45
N SER A 92 -2.60 10.50 -7.90
CA SER A 92 -3.58 11.56 -8.13
C SER A 92 -4.16 12.10 -6.82
N GLN A 93 -4.62 13.35 -6.81
CA GLN A 93 -5.30 13.95 -5.65
C GLN A 93 -6.51 13.13 -5.20
N THR A 94 -7.23 12.52 -6.15
CA THR A 94 -8.35 11.61 -5.86
C THR A 94 -7.89 10.38 -5.06
N ALA A 95 -6.75 9.78 -5.42
CA ALA A 95 -6.21 8.64 -4.68
C ALA A 95 -5.80 9.03 -3.26
N ILE A 96 -5.21 10.22 -3.07
CA ILE A 96 -4.84 10.75 -1.74
C ILE A 96 -6.09 10.93 -0.88
N THR A 97 -7.16 11.53 -1.43
CA THR A 97 -8.42 11.73 -0.69
C THR A 97 -9.03 10.40 -0.28
N VAL A 98 -9.11 9.43 -1.20
CA VAL A 98 -9.66 8.10 -0.90
C VAL A 98 -8.81 7.35 0.13
N ALA A 99 -7.48 7.43 0.03
CA ALA A 99 -6.58 6.83 0.99
C ALA A 99 -6.79 7.40 2.40
N ARG A 100 -6.89 8.73 2.52
CA ARG A 100 -7.18 9.40 3.79
C ARG A 100 -8.53 9.00 4.37
N GLU A 101 -9.58 8.96 3.55
CA GLU A 101 -10.92 8.52 3.98
C GLU A 101 -10.93 7.07 4.46
N ALA A 102 -10.12 6.23 3.81
CA ALA A 102 -9.96 4.82 4.15
C ALA A 102 -8.96 4.56 5.29
N GLY A 103 -8.25 5.58 5.77
CA GLY A 103 -7.19 5.43 6.77
C GLY A 103 -6.00 4.60 6.27
N VAL A 104 -5.66 4.71 4.99
CA VAL A 104 -4.52 4.05 4.32
C VAL A 104 -3.47 5.10 3.97
N GLU A 105 -2.19 4.81 4.26
CA GLU A 105 -1.09 5.71 3.89
C GLU A 105 -0.56 5.38 2.49
N LEU A 106 0.02 6.37 1.80
CA LEU A 106 0.59 6.22 0.45
C LEU A 106 2.09 6.50 0.40
#